data_AF-A0A1G2FGW9-F1
#
_entry.id   AF-A0A1G2FGW9-F1
#
_cell.length_a   1.000
_cell.length_b   1.000
_cell.length_c   1.000
_cell.angle_alpha   90.00
_cell.angle_beta   90.00
_cell.angle_gamma   90.00
#
_symmetry.space_group_name_H-M   'P 1'
#
loop_
_entity.id
_entity.type
_entity.pdbx_description
1 polymer ?
#
loop_
_entity_poly.entity_id
_entity_poly.type
_entity_poly.pdbx_seq_one_letter_code
_entity_poly.pdbx_strand_id
1 'polypeptide(L)' 'MMAVVRRKLRGKYNPTGKKRKYPNLQWVYLSSEAVAKWGAASGKRVKACTKCIKAMGKTK' A
#
# COMPACT_ATOMS: atom_id res chain seq x y z
N MET A 1 0.32 -5.02 -28.56
CA MET A 1 -1.12 -5.04 -28.20
C MET A 1 -1.24 -5.54 -26.75
N MET A 2 -1.55 -4.69 -25.76
CA MET A 2 -1.71 -5.15 -24.37
C MET A 2 -3.07 -5.84 -24.22
N ALA A 3 -3.05 -7.16 -24.03
CA ALA A 3 -4.24 -8.01 -23.95
C ALA A 3 -5.14 -7.65 -22.76
N VAL A 4 -6.42 -7.44 -23.05
CA VAL A 4 -7.46 -6.97 -22.13
C VAL A 4 -8.25 -8.15 -21.54
N VAL A 5 -8.68 -8.02 -20.30
CA VAL A 5 -9.56 -8.95 -19.57
C VAL A 5 -11.02 -8.93 -20.11
N ARG A 6 -11.67 -10.07 -20.42
CA ARG A 6 -13.13 -10.12 -20.72
C ARG A 6 -13.94 -11.05 -19.79
N ARG A 7 -14.63 -10.51 -18.77
CA ARG A 7 -15.45 -11.32 -17.84
C ARG A 7 -16.81 -11.73 -18.45
N LYS A 8 -17.12 -13.02 -18.50
CA LYS A 8 -18.48 -13.58 -18.31
C LYS A 8 -18.41 -14.85 -17.45
N LEU A 9 -19.40 -15.04 -16.59
CA LEU A 9 -19.43 -16.06 -15.53
C LEU A 9 -19.74 -17.48 -16.08
N ARG A 10 -19.21 -18.48 -15.35
CA ARG A 10 -19.45 -19.95 -15.38
C ARG A 10 -19.23 -20.76 -16.69
N GLY A 11 -18.55 -20.24 -17.70
CA GLY A 11 -18.12 -21.03 -18.87
C GLY A 11 -16.87 -20.48 -19.55
N LYS A 12 -15.84 -21.33 -19.66
CA LYS A 12 -14.53 -21.16 -20.35
C LYS A 12 -13.63 -20.02 -19.84
N TYR A 13 -12.40 -20.42 -19.48
CA TYR A 13 -11.34 -19.62 -18.87
C TYR A 13 -11.05 -18.31 -19.62
N ASN A 14 -10.97 -17.19 -18.87
CA ASN A 14 -10.70 -15.86 -19.40
C ASN A 14 -9.33 -15.35 -18.89
N PRO A 15 -8.28 -15.33 -19.74
CA PRO A 15 -6.98 -14.81 -19.35
C PRO A 15 -7.05 -13.29 -19.20
N THR A 16 -7.02 -12.84 -17.95
CA THR A 16 -7.08 -11.43 -17.60
C THR A 16 -5.67 -10.82 -17.65
N GLY A 17 -5.43 -9.77 -18.43
CA GLY A 17 -4.18 -9.00 -18.40
C GLY A 17 -3.77 -8.53 -17.00
N LYS A 18 -2.45 -8.52 -16.74
CA LYS A 18 -1.86 -8.11 -15.45
C LYS A 18 -2.12 -6.62 -15.20
N LYS A 19 -2.61 -6.27 -14.01
CA LYS A 19 -2.84 -4.88 -13.59
C LYS A 19 -2.03 -4.57 -12.35
N ARG A 20 -1.30 -3.44 -12.35
CA ARG A 20 -0.67 -2.92 -11.14
C ARG A 20 -1.76 -2.40 -10.20
N LYS A 21 -1.64 -2.73 -8.92
CA LYS A 21 -2.48 -2.20 -7.84
C LYS A 21 -1.59 -1.35 -6.95
N TYR A 22 -1.92 -0.08 -6.88
CA TYR A 22 -1.19 0.87 -6.05
C TYR A 22 -1.88 0.98 -4.69
N PRO A 23 -1.14 0.83 -3.58
CA PRO A 23 -1.69 1.13 -2.26
C PRO A 23 -1.96 2.64 -2.15
N ASN A 24 -2.90 3.01 -1.28
CA ASN A 24 -3.15 4.41 -0.93
C ASN A 24 -2.00 4.92 -0.06
N LEU A 25 -0.95 5.43 -0.71
CA LEU A 25 0.24 5.99 -0.09
C LEU A 25 0.01 7.46 0.26
N GLN A 26 0.24 7.81 1.52
CA GLN A 26 0.08 9.15 2.06
C GLN A 26 1.35 9.59 2.79
N TRP A 27 1.61 10.89 2.82
CA TRP A 27 2.77 11.44 3.52
C TRP A 27 2.55 11.46 5.03
N VAL A 28 3.53 11.00 5.78
CA VAL A 28 3.54 11.06 7.25
C VAL A 28 4.88 11.54 7.78
N TYR A 29 4.84 12.18 8.94
CA TYR A 29 6.02 12.47 9.74
C TYR A 29 6.24 11.33 10.72
N LEU A 30 7.47 10.82 10.78
CA LEU A 30 7.86 9.83 11.78
C LEU A 30 8.25 10.54 13.08
N SER A 31 7.69 10.10 14.20
CA SER A 31 8.11 10.56 15.53
C SER A 31 9.51 10.06 15.87
N SER A 32 10.19 10.74 16.80
CA SER A 32 11.49 10.33 17.34
C SER A 32 11.47 8.92 17.94
N GLU A 33 10.35 8.54 18.55
CA GLU A 33 10.13 7.19 19.10
C GLU A 33 10.04 6.12 18.00
N ALA A 34 9.35 6.42 16.89
CA ALA A 34 9.26 5.51 15.75
C ALA A 34 10.64 5.33 15.09
N VAL A 35 11.45 6.37 15.07
CA VAL A 35 12.83 6.34 14.56
C VAL A 35 13.71 5.44 15.42
N ALA A 36 13.65 5.56 16.74
CA ALA A 36 14.39 4.71 17.66
C ALA A 36 14.01 3.21 17.53
N LYS A 37 12.72 2.92 17.27
CA LYS A 37 12.23 1.54 17.16
C LYS A 37 12.56 0.87 15.82
N TRP A 38 12.58 1.62 14.73
CA TRP A 38 12.67 1.07 13.36
C TRP A 38 13.94 1.47 12.61
N GLY A 39 14.87 2.21 13.24
CA GLY A 39 16.12 2.66 12.61
C GLY A 39 15.91 3.65 11.45
N ALA A 40 14.80 4.40 11.46
CA ALA A 40 14.51 5.41 10.44
C ALA A 40 15.12 6.76 10.80
N ALA A 41 15.37 7.65 9.83
CA ALA A 41 15.88 8.99 10.14
C ALA A 41 14.76 9.91 10.69
N SER A 42 14.99 10.55 11.84
CA SER A 42 14.02 11.42 12.52
C SER A 42 13.73 12.70 11.75
N GLY A 43 12.50 13.21 11.91
CA GLY A 43 12.06 14.47 11.27
C GLY A 43 11.80 14.39 9.77
N LYS A 44 12.00 13.22 9.13
CA LYS A 44 11.75 13.06 7.70
C LYS A 44 10.29 12.72 7.41
N ARG A 45 9.82 13.26 6.28
CA ARG A 45 8.52 12.93 5.70
C ARG A 45 8.65 11.68 4.84
N VAL A 46 7.81 10.68 5.07
CA VAL A 46 7.86 9.38 4.36
C VAL A 46 6.47 9.04 3.82
N LYS A 47 6.41 8.30 2.71
CA LYS A 47 5.15 7.75 2.20
C LYS A 47 4.81 6.46 2.94
N ALA A 48 3.67 6.41 3.61
CA ALA A 48 3.14 5.24 4.28
C ALA A 48 1.73 4.91 3.77
N CYS A 49 1.35 3.64 3.82
CA CYS A 49 0.00 3.23 3.42
C CYS A 49 -1.05 3.66 4.46
N THR A 50 -2.29 3.98 4.06
CA THR A 50 -3.33 4.40 5.03
C THR A 50 -3.62 3.37 6.13
N LYS A 51 -3.54 2.07 5.84
CA LYS A 51 -3.64 1.01 6.86
C LYS A 51 -2.52 1.07 7.90
N CYS A 52 -1.31 1.40 7.43
CA CYS A 52 -0.10 1.53 8.23
C CYS A 52 -0.24 2.73 9.18
N ILE A 53 -0.72 3.86 8.66
CA ILE A 53 -0.99 5.07 9.46
C ILE A 53 -2.03 4.80 10.54
N LYS A 54 -3.12 4.09 10.19
CA LYS A 54 -4.15 3.68 11.16
C LYS A 54 -3.57 2.78 12.27
N ALA A 55 -2.61 1.93 11.96
CA ALA A 55 -1.98 1.07 12.97
C ALA A 55 -1.04 1.84 13.90
N MET A 56 -0.37 2.89 13.40
CA MET A 56 0.52 3.73 14.22
C MET A 56 -0.20 4.40 15.40
N GLY A 57 -1.47 4.77 15.23
CA GLY A 57 -2.27 5.42 16.28
C GLY A 57 -2.98 4.47 17.25
N LYS A 58 -2.79 3.14 17.14
CA LYS A 58 -3.40 2.19 18.06
C LYS A 58 -2.50 1.96 19.27
N THR A 59 -2.99 2.28 20.46
CA THR A 59 -2.43 1.79 21.72
C THR A 59 -2.77 0.31 21.89
N LYS A 60 -1.84 -0.46 22.44
CA LYS A 60 -2.04 -1.87 22.76
C LYS A 60 -2.99 -2.02 23.95
#